data_AF-A0A966I2T4-F1
#
_entry.id   AF-A0A966I2T4-F1
#
_cell.length_a   1.000
_cell.length_b   1.000
_cell.length_c   1.000
_cell.angle_alpha   90.00
_cell.angle_beta   90.00
_cell.angle_gamma   90.00
#
_symmetry.space_group_name_H-M   'P 1'
#
loop_
_entity.id
_entity.type
_entity.pdbx_description
1 polymer ?
#
loop_
_entity_poly.entity_id
_entity_poly.type
_entity_poly.pdbx_seq_one_letter_code
_entity_poly.pdbx_strand_id
1 'polypeptide(L)'
;LKHFGFSAIANVIAAIKVAKIRGLGANDALITIATDGADLYPSERRKTLAKRFGGSFGTTDAAEVFAEHLGSVTTDNMIDCNERDRNRVFNLGYYTWVEQQGTPVEVFEARRSQSFWRDLRRFVPAWDAMIDDFNRRVAG
;
A
#
# COMPACT_ATOMS: atom_id res chain seq x y z
N LEU A 1 -11.87 -0.06 -14.90
CA LEU A 1 -10.45 0.24 -14.58
C LEU A 1 -9.75 -1.07 -14.23
N LYS A 2 -8.80 -1.53 -15.05
CA LYS A 2 -7.99 -2.73 -14.73
C LYS A 2 -6.85 -2.45 -13.74
N HIS A 3 -6.57 -1.17 -13.51
CA HIS A 3 -5.33 -0.74 -12.86
C HIS A 3 -5.30 -0.93 -11.34
N PHE A 4 -6.45 -1.07 -10.67
CA PHE A 4 -6.50 -1.13 -9.20
C PHE A 4 -7.08 -2.47 -8.73
N GLY A 5 -6.24 -3.26 -8.08
CA GLY A 5 -6.65 -4.44 -7.31
C GLY A 5 -7.02 -4.08 -5.88
N PHE A 6 -7.21 -5.10 -5.03
CA PHE A 6 -7.64 -4.88 -3.65
C PHE A 6 -6.61 -4.11 -2.82
N SER A 7 -5.32 -4.39 -3.01
CA SER A 7 -4.26 -3.74 -2.25
C SER A 7 -4.10 -2.27 -2.65
N ALA A 8 -4.21 -1.96 -3.95
CA ALA A 8 -4.23 -0.59 -4.46
C ALA A 8 -5.42 0.20 -3.91
N ILE A 9 -6.63 -0.40 -3.90
CA ILE A 9 -7.83 0.23 -3.31
C ILE A 9 -7.62 0.49 -1.81
N ALA A 10 -7.06 -0.47 -1.06
CA ALA A 10 -6.75 -0.30 0.35
C ALA A 10 -5.78 0.87 0.59
N ASN A 11 -4.74 1.00 -0.24
CA ASN A 11 -3.78 2.10 -0.16
C ASN A 11 -4.41 3.47 -0.49
N VAL A 12 -5.40 3.51 -1.38
CA VAL A 12 -6.17 4.74 -1.68
C VAL A 12 -7.08 5.12 -0.51
N ILE A 13 -7.76 4.14 0.09
CA ILE A 13 -8.59 4.39 1.27
C ILE A 13 -7.71 4.89 2.42
N ALA A 14 -6.55 4.26 2.67
CA ALA A 14 -5.59 4.70 3.67
C ALA A 14 -5.11 6.14 3.42
N ALA A 15 -4.81 6.49 2.16
CA ALA A 15 -4.46 7.84 1.74
C ALA A 15 -5.56 8.87 2.08
N ILE A 16 -6.82 8.55 1.79
CA ILE A 16 -7.97 9.41 2.15
C ILE A 16 -8.05 9.58 3.67
N LYS A 17 -7.88 8.50 4.44
CA LYS A 17 -7.89 8.58 5.92
C LYS A 17 -6.74 9.44 6.46
N VAL A 18 -5.53 9.30 5.92
CA VAL A 18 -4.38 10.12 6.29
C VAL A 18 -4.64 11.59 5.98
N ALA A 19 -5.18 11.91 4.80
CA ALA A 19 -5.54 13.28 4.44
C ALA A 19 -6.52 13.90 5.45
N LYS A 20 -7.53 13.13 5.89
CA LYS A 20 -8.49 13.56 6.91
C LYS A 20 -7.85 13.73 8.29
N ILE A 21 -7.05 12.77 8.77
CA ILE A 21 -6.37 12.82 10.08
C ILE A 21 -5.39 14.00 10.14
N ARG A 22 -4.68 14.28 9.04
CA ARG A 22 -3.68 15.34 8.97
C ARG A 22 -4.25 16.70 8.55
N GLY A 23 -5.53 16.78 8.21
CA GLY A 23 -6.17 18.03 7.77
C GLY A 23 -5.60 18.58 6.46
N LEU A 24 -5.20 17.71 5.53
CA LEU A 24 -4.64 18.12 4.25
C LEU A 24 -5.69 18.81 3.37
N GLY A 25 -5.33 19.96 2.81
CA GLY A 25 -6.17 20.76 1.93
C GLY A 25 -5.83 20.59 0.45
N ALA A 26 -6.48 21.41 -0.40
CA ALA A 26 -6.33 21.33 -1.87
C ALA A 26 -4.91 21.63 -2.39
N ASN A 27 -4.05 22.25 -1.57
CA ASN A 27 -2.67 22.59 -1.93
C ASN A 27 -1.63 21.59 -1.39
N ASP A 28 -2.08 20.56 -0.65
CA ASP A 28 -1.21 19.55 -0.08
C ASP A 28 -1.10 18.33 -1.00
N ALA A 29 0.09 17.75 -1.08
CA ALA A 29 0.33 16.54 -1.84
C ALA A 29 0.41 15.32 -0.91
N LEU A 30 -0.29 14.25 -1.28
CA LEU A 30 -0.16 12.94 -0.67
C LEU A 30 0.13 11.91 -1.77
N ILE A 31 1.20 11.14 -1.57
CA ILE A 31 1.62 10.10 -2.50
C ILE A 31 1.26 8.74 -1.89
N THR A 32 0.63 7.89 -2.69
CA THR A 32 0.33 6.49 -2.34
C THR A 32 0.69 5.57 -3.51
N ILE A 33 0.74 4.27 -3.28
CA ILE A 33 1.20 3.27 -4.26
C ILE A 33 0.03 2.35 -4.62
N ALA A 34 -0.30 2.26 -5.91
CA ALA A 34 -1.19 1.23 -6.43
C ALA A 34 -0.39 -0.06 -6.64
N THR A 35 -0.41 -0.94 -5.63
CA THR A 35 0.49 -2.11 -5.58
C THR A 35 0.05 -3.27 -6.46
N ASP A 36 -1.21 -3.33 -6.86
CA ASP A 36 -1.76 -4.41 -7.65
C ASP A 36 -2.83 -3.94 -8.66
N GLY A 37 -3.05 -4.75 -9.70
CA GLY A 37 -4.11 -4.58 -10.69
C GLY A 37 -5.31 -5.49 -10.45
N ALA A 38 -6.48 -5.10 -10.96
CA ALA A 38 -7.72 -5.87 -10.83
C ALA A 38 -7.66 -7.22 -11.54
N ASP A 39 -6.75 -7.38 -12.51
CA ASP A 39 -6.56 -8.61 -13.28
C ASP A 39 -6.09 -9.79 -12.41
N LEU A 40 -5.60 -9.53 -11.18
CA LEU A 40 -5.28 -10.57 -10.20
C LEU A 40 -6.54 -11.18 -9.53
N TYR A 41 -7.71 -10.56 -9.66
CA TYR A 41 -8.93 -10.91 -8.91
C TYR A 41 -10.15 -11.28 -9.79
N PRO A 42 -10.02 -12.06 -10.88
CA PRO A 42 -11.15 -12.36 -11.77
C PRO A 42 -12.21 -13.25 -11.12
N SER A 43 -11.79 -14.19 -10.27
CA SER A 43 -12.67 -15.10 -9.53
C SER A 43 -13.57 -14.34 -8.57
N GLU A 44 -12.99 -13.44 -7.77
CA GLU A 44 -13.76 -12.64 -6.80
C GLU A 44 -14.68 -11.66 -7.52
N ARG A 45 -14.22 -10.99 -8.59
CA ARG A 45 -15.09 -10.13 -9.41
C ARG A 45 -16.34 -10.86 -9.89
N ARG A 46 -16.18 -12.05 -10.47
CA ARG A 46 -17.31 -12.85 -10.97
C ARG A 46 -18.26 -13.27 -9.86
N LYS A 47 -17.70 -13.69 -8.71
CA LYS A 47 -18.48 -14.10 -7.54
C LYS A 47 -19.27 -12.92 -6.95
N THR A 48 -18.66 -11.74 -6.81
CA THR A 48 -19.32 -10.55 -6.30
C THR A 48 -20.43 -10.08 -7.25
N LEU A 49 -20.20 -10.07 -8.56
CA LEU A 49 -21.24 -9.74 -9.55
C LEU A 49 -22.44 -10.67 -9.43
N ALA A 50 -22.21 -11.98 -9.38
CA ALA A 50 -23.29 -12.96 -9.28
C ALA A 50 -24.06 -12.88 -7.95
N LYS A 51 -23.36 -12.72 -6.83
CA LYS A 51 -23.98 -12.77 -5.49
C LYS A 51 -24.56 -11.45 -5.00
N ARG A 52 -23.92 -10.32 -5.31
CA ARG A 52 -24.28 -9.00 -4.77
C ARG A 52 -25.06 -8.13 -5.76
N PHE A 53 -24.88 -8.34 -7.07
CA PHE A 53 -25.43 -7.45 -8.11
C PHE A 53 -26.27 -8.18 -9.18
N GLY A 54 -26.69 -9.42 -8.92
CA GLY A 54 -27.56 -10.16 -9.84
C GLY A 54 -26.94 -10.45 -11.22
N GLY A 55 -25.61 -10.46 -11.31
CA GLY A 55 -24.86 -10.77 -12.54
C GLY A 55 -24.55 -9.57 -13.44
N SER A 56 -25.04 -8.36 -13.11
CA SER A 56 -24.73 -7.12 -13.85
C SER A 56 -24.28 -6.03 -12.88
N PHE A 57 -23.67 -4.96 -13.37
CA PHE A 57 -23.30 -3.82 -12.52
C PHE A 57 -23.50 -2.54 -13.28
N GLY A 58 -24.54 -1.79 -12.88
CA GLY A 58 -24.98 -0.57 -13.54
C GLY A 58 -24.50 0.70 -12.86
N THR A 59 -24.98 1.83 -13.36
CA THR A 59 -24.67 3.16 -12.83
C THR A 59 -25.22 3.37 -11.42
N THR A 60 -26.42 2.86 -11.13
CA THR A 60 -27.02 2.93 -9.78
C THR A 60 -26.19 2.15 -8.77
N ASP A 61 -25.79 0.91 -9.10
CA ASP A 61 -24.92 0.09 -8.25
C ASP A 61 -23.57 0.80 -8.00
N ALA A 62 -23.01 1.42 -9.04
CA ALA A 62 -21.77 2.19 -8.93
C ALA A 62 -21.90 3.38 -7.99
N ALA A 63 -23.01 4.12 -8.08
CA ALA A 63 -23.28 5.26 -7.22
C ALA A 63 -23.44 4.83 -5.75
N GLU A 64 -24.16 3.72 -5.51
CA GLU A 64 -24.34 3.16 -4.17
C GLU A 64 -23.01 2.69 -3.57
N VAL A 65 -22.25 1.87 -4.30
CA VAL A 65 -20.93 1.38 -3.86
C VAL A 65 -19.96 2.53 -3.61
N PHE A 66 -19.96 3.56 -4.46
CA PHE A 66 -19.12 4.73 -4.27
C PHE A 66 -19.53 5.49 -3.01
N ALA A 67 -20.81 5.81 -2.83
CA ALA A 67 -21.29 6.54 -1.67
C ALA A 67 -21.01 5.78 -0.37
N GLU A 68 -21.28 4.47 -0.36
CA GLU A 68 -21.09 3.60 0.79
C GLU A 68 -19.61 3.43 1.14
N HIS A 69 -18.75 3.09 0.19
CA HIS A 69 -17.39 2.62 0.50
C HIS A 69 -16.28 3.66 0.25
N LEU A 70 -16.54 4.72 -0.52
CA LEU A 70 -15.53 5.74 -0.83
C LEU A 70 -15.94 7.14 -0.36
N GLY A 71 -17.19 7.53 -0.58
CA GLY A 71 -17.74 8.81 -0.12
C GLY A 71 -17.87 8.92 1.40
N SER A 72 -18.13 7.81 2.08
CA SER A 72 -18.35 7.78 3.53
C SER A 72 -17.10 7.45 4.37
N VAL A 73 -15.92 7.26 3.75
CA VAL A 73 -14.69 6.79 4.44
C VAL A 73 -14.39 7.65 5.67
N THR A 74 -14.48 7.07 6.86
CA THR A 74 -14.11 7.75 8.11
C THR A 74 -12.66 7.48 8.50
N THR A 75 -12.19 8.05 9.61
CA THR A 75 -10.85 7.79 10.16
C THR A 75 -10.82 6.62 11.14
N ASP A 76 -11.89 5.82 11.19
CA ASP A 76 -11.97 4.59 11.96
C ASP A 76 -10.83 3.61 11.62
N ASN A 77 -10.49 2.74 12.58
CA ASN A 77 -9.43 1.73 12.44
C ASN A 77 -8.03 2.32 12.15
N MET A 78 -7.83 3.61 12.39
CA MET A 78 -6.52 4.27 12.31
C MET A 78 -6.02 4.60 13.72
N ILE A 79 -4.70 4.53 13.90
CA ILE A 79 -4.01 5.04 15.08
C ILE A 79 -3.10 6.16 14.59
N ASP A 80 -3.29 7.38 15.10
CA ASP A 80 -2.30 8.44 14.92
C ASP A 80 -1.14 8.18 15.88
N CYS A 81 -0.12 7.48 15.39
CA CYS A 81 0.98 7.00 16.21
C CYS A 81 1.79 8.16 16.81
N ASN A 82 1.81 8.24 18.14
CA ASN A 82 2.83 9.01 18.86
C ASN A 82 4.20 8.29 18.80
N GLU A 83 5.22 8.86 19.43
CA GLU A 83 6.56 8.28 19.46
C GLU A 83 6.60 6.84 20.02
N ARG A 84 5.86 6.58 21.10
CA ARG A 84 5.79 5.24 21.71
C ARG A 84 5.15 4.24 20.75
N ASP A 85 4.09 4.63 20.06
CA ASP A 85 3.44 3.77 19.07
C ASP A 85 4.37 3.48 17.88
N ARG A 86 5.10 4.48 17.39
CA ARG A 86 6.10 4.30 16.33
C ARG A 86 7.20 3.33 16.76
N ASN A 87 7.71 3.46 17.98
CA ASN A 87 8.73 2.56 18.52
C ASN A 87 8.20 1.13 18.69
N ARG A 88 6.96 0.97 19.14
CA ARG A 88 6.29 -0.34 19.24
C ARG A 88 6.18 -1.01 17.87
N VAL A 89 5.67 -0.29 16.86
CA VAL A 89 5.52 -0.83 15.50
C VAL A 89 6.87 -1.19 14.89
N PHE A 90 7.89 -0.35 15.08
CA PHE A 90 9.24 -0.65 14.62
C PHE A 90 9.77 -1.94 15.25
N ASN A 91 9.63 -2.08 16.57
CA ASN A 91 10.13 -3.23 17.31
C ASN A 91 9.40 -4.55 16.96
N LEU A 92 8.16 -4.50 16.45
CA LEU A 92 7.51 -5.72 15.91
C LEU A 92 8.33 -6.36 14.78
N GLY A 93 9.05 -5.55 14.01
CA GLY A 93 9.94 -6.03 12.96
C GLY A 93 11.16 -6.80 13.48
N TYR A 94 11.53 -6.64 14.75
CA TYR A 94 12.72 -7.30 15.33
C TYR A 94 12.64 -8.82 15.20
N TYR A 95 11.51 -9.41 15.58
CA TYR A 95 11.30 -10.86 15.51
C TYR A 95 11.49 -11.40 14.09
N THR A 96 10.95 -10.72 13.09
CA THR A 96 11.08 -11.17 11.70
C THR A 96 12.48 -10.91 11.15
N TRP A 97 13.02 -9.71 11.30
CA TRP A 97 14.26 -9.35 10.63
C TRP A 97 15.50 -9.88 11.35
N VAL A 98 15.55 -9.74 12.67
CA VAL A 98 16.72 -10.13 13.47
C VAL A 98 16.65 -11.61 13.80
N GLU A 99 15.60 -12.06 14.49
CA GLU A 99 15.56 -13.45 14.99
C GLU A 99 15.34 -14.47 13.86
N GLN A 100 14.36 -14.22 12.96
CA GLN A 100 14.02 -15.20 11.91
C GLN A 100 14.92 -15.11 10.68
N GLN A 101 15.29 -13.89 10.26
CA GLN A 101 16.08 -13.68 9.03
C GLN A 101 17.57 -13.41 9.29
N GLY A 102 18.01 -13.35 10.56
CA GLY A 102 19.42 -13.18 10.91
C GLY A 102 20.02 -11.82 10.54
N THR A 103 19.19 -10.77 10.38
CA THR A 103 19.69 -9.41 10.15
C THR A 103 20.46 -8.96 11.39
N PRO A 104 21.71 -8.46 11.26
CA PRO A 104 22.43 -7.88 12.40
C PRO A 104 21.60 -6.76 13.06
N VAL A 105 21.57 -6.74 14.38
CA VAL A 105 20.71 -5.80 15.13
C VAL A 105 21.05 -4.36 14.83
N GLU A 106 22.33 -4.05 14.57
CA GLU A 106 22.82 -2.72 14.22
C GLU A 106 22.27 -2.26 12.85
N VAL A 107 22.16 -3.20 11.90
CA VAL A 107 21.57 -2.94 10.57
C VAL A 107 20.05 -2.76 10.68
N PHE A 108 19.40 -3.52 11.56
CA PHE A 108 17.98 -3.31 11.85
C PHE A 108 17.74 -1.93 12.49
N GLU A 109 18.47 -1.60 13.55
CA GLU A 109 18.37 -0.32 14.27
C GLU A 109 18.68 0.90 13.40
N ALA A 110 19.63 0.79 12.45
CA ALA A 110 19.94 1.85 11.50
C ALA A 110 18.70 2.33 10.71
N ARG A 111 17.70 1.45 10.48
CA ARG A 111 16.45 1.77 9.78
C ARG A 111 15.56 2.76 10.52
N ARG A 112 15.81 3.06 11.80
CA ARG A 112 15.11 4.13 12.53
C ARG A 112 15.38 5.50 11.93
N SER A 113 16.59 5.72 11.39
CA SER A 113 16.99 7.00 10.85
C SER A 113 16.53 7.20 9.41
N GLN A 114 16.01 8.39 9.11
CA GLN A 114 15.72 8.79 7.73
C GLN A 114 16.98 8.91 6.87
N SER A 115 18.17 9.07 7.45
CA SER A 115 19.42 9.04 6.67
C SER A 115 19.64 7.69 6.01
N PHE A 116 19.40 6.58 6.72
CA PHE A 116 19.53 5.22 6.18
C PHE A 116 18.73 5.06 4.88
N TRP A 117 17.47 5.46 4.88
CA TRP A 117 16.59 5.35 3.71
C TRP A 117 16.97 6.30 2.56
N ARG A 118 17.45 7.50 2.87
CA ARG A 118 17.95 8.44 1.85
C ARG A 118 19.24 7.93 1.22
N ASP A 119 20.11 7.35 2.03
CA ASP A 119 21.40 6.82 1.62
C ASP A 119 21.27 5.61 0.70
N LEU A 120 20.19 4.82 0.84
CA LEU A 120 19.87 3.73 -0.08
C LEU A 120 19.65 4.20 -1.53
N ARG A 121 19.27 5.47 -1.76
CA ARG A 121 19.00 6.00 -3.10
C ARG A 121 20.23 5.94 -4.02
N ARG A 122 21.44 5.92 -3.47
CA ARG A 122 22.68 5.76 -4.25
C ARG A 122 22.77 4.42 -4.98
N PHE A 123 22.03 3.40 -4.52
CA PHE A 123 22.01 2.08 -5.11
C PHE A 123 20.98 1.93 -6.23
N VAL A 124 20.09 2.90 -6.42
CA VAL A 124 19.05 2.86 -7.47
C VAL A 124 19.63 2.55 -8.85
N PRO A 125 20.70 3.21 -9.33
CA PRO A 125 21.26 2.88 -10.65
C PRO A 125 21.77 1.43 -10.77
N ALA A 126 22.32 0.88 -9.67
CA ALA A 126 22.79 -0.50 -9.66
C ALA A 126 21.63 -1.49 -9.68
N TRP A 127 20.56 -1.21 -8.94
CA TRP A 127 19.34 -2.02 -8.98
C TRP A 127 18.67 -1.97 -10.34
N ASP A 128 18.59 -0.80 -10.98
CA ASP A 128 18.04 -0.67 -12.33
C ASP A 128 18.82 -1.54 -13.32
N ALA A 129 20.16 -1.49 -13.28
CA ALA A 129 21.00 -2.33 -14.13
C ALA A 129 20.78 -3.84 -13.89
N MET A 130 20.59 -4.26 -12.64
CA MET A 130 20.30 -5.65 -12.28
C MET A 130 18.90 -6.09 -12.77
N ILE A 131 17.90 -5.21 -12.66
CA ILE A 131 16.54 -5.46 -13.14
C ILE A 131 16.55 -5.62 -14.66
N ASP A 132 17.22 -4.73 -15.38
CA ASP A 132 17.35 -4.81 -16.84
C ASP A 132 18.04 -6.11 -17.28
N ASP A 133 19.08 -6.51 -16.55
CA ASP A 133 19.78 -7.75 -16.82
C ASP A 133 18.93 -8.99 -16.59
N PHE A 134 18.21 -9.04 -15.47
CA PHE A 134 17.25 -10.09 -15.20
C PHE A 134 16.18 -10.18 -16.31
N ASN A 135 15.58 -9.05 -16.67
CA ASN A 135 14.54 -8.99 -17.70
C ASN A 135 15.03 -9.49 -19.05
N ARG A 136 16.27 -9.14 -19.46
CA ARG A 136 16.89 -9.68 -20.69
C ARG A 136 17.05 -11.20 -20.66
N ARG A 137 17.38 -11.78 -19.51
CA ARG A 137 17.57 -13.24 -19.36
C ARG A 137 16.28 -14.04 -19.45
N VAL A 138 15.14 -13.48 -19.00
CA VAL A 138 13.85 -14.18 -18.94
C VAL A 138 12.90 -13.85 -20.10
N ALA A 139 13.28 -12.91 -20.98
CA ALA A 139 12.49 -12.52 -22.15
C ALA A 139 12.72 -13.42 -23.39
N GLY A 140 13.60 -14.41 -23.31
CA GLY A 140 13.75 -15.49 -24.30
C GLY A 140 12.92 -16.70 -23.94
#